data_AF-A0A2S3QDI1-F1
#
_entry.id   AF-A0A2S3QDI1-F1
#
_cell.length_a   1.000
_cell.length_b   1.000
_cell.length_c   1.000
_cell.angle_alpha   90.00
_cell.angle_beta   90.00
_cell.angle_gamma   90.00
#
_symmetry.space_group_name_H-M   'P 1'
#
loop_
_entity.id
_entity.type
_entity.pdbx_description
1 polymer ?
#
loop_
_entity_poly.entity_id
_entity_poly.type
_entity_poly.pdbx_seq_one_letter_code
_entity_poly.pdbx_strand_id
1 'polypeptide(L)'
;MKGQESHASLLRLMWWSLRLGWSKNKEGRRKARRRIWAMLEARWMRLVPEAVPGDTSGVTRAVWLGAALASRSLIRYPLLPRKLKSRLIWLVRLVGRNNGKALVTAYLAWAWMRDVAESPSTIEAHASPDTI
;
A
#
# COMPACT_ATOMS: atom_id res chain seq x y z
N MET A 1 -1.31 20.39 -11.42
CA MET A 1 -0.22 19.41 -11.68
C MET A 1 -0.03 18.34 -10.58
N LYS A 2 -0.35 18.59 -9.29
CA LYS A 2 -0.17 17.61 -8.18
C LYS A 2 -0.84 16.23 -8.39
N GLY A 3 -1.97 16.15 -9.10
CA GLY A 3 -2.67 14.87 -9.35
C GLY A 3 -1.95 13.92 -10.33
N GLN A 4 -1.27 14.45 -11.35
CA GLN A 4 -0.61 13.63 -12.37
C GLN A 4 0.63 12.90 -11.83
N GLU A 5 1.41 13.55 -10.96
CA GLU A 5 2.58 12.92 -10.33
C GLU A 5 2.21 11.76 -9.40
N SER A 6 1.08 11.91 -8.70
CA SER A 6 0.52 10.86 -7.83
C SER A 6 0.12 9.63 -8.67
N HIS A 7 -0.50 9.84 -9.82
CA HIS A 7 -0.88 8.75 -10.74
C HIS A 7 0.34 8.06 -11.36
N ALA A 8 1.33 8.82 -11.84
CA ALA A 8 2.55 8.24 -12.40
C ALA A 8 3.33 7.42 -11.36
N SER A 9 3.36 7.89 -10.11
CA SER A 9 4.02 7.17 -9.01
C SER A 9 3.28 5.87 -8.66
N LEU A 10 1.95 5.88 -8.62
CA LEU A 10 1.14 4.68 -8.43
C LEU A 10 1.38 3.63 -9.54
N LEU A 11 1.39 4.06 -10.81
CA LEU A 11 1.65 3.15 -11.93
C LEU A 11 3.05 2.53 -11.86
N ARG A 12 4.05 3.30 -11.45
CA ARG A 12 5.41 2.77 -11.21
C ARG A 12 5.44 1.78 -10.04
N LEU A 13 4.69 2.02 -8.96
CA LEU A 13 4.59 1.10 -7.83
C LEU A 13 3.95 -0.23 -8.27
N MET A 14 2.84 -0.14 -9.02
CA MET A 14 2.16 -1.28 -9.63
C MET A 14 3.11 -2.08 -10.53
N TRP A 15 3.88 -1.40 -11.38
CA TRP A 15 4.88 -2.02 -12.24
C TRP A 15 5.95 -2.78 -11.46
N TRP A 16 6.52 -2.17 -10.40
CA TRP A 16 7.51 -2.84 -9.56
C TRP A 16 6.91 -4.04 -8.81
N SER A 17 5.63 -3.97 -8.45
CA SER A 17 4.88 -5.06 -7.80
C SER A 17 4.67 -6.24 -8.75
N LEU A 18 4.34 -5.98 -10.01
CA LEU A 18 4.30 -7.00 -11.06
C LEU A 18 5.69 -7.63 -11.25
N ARG A 19 6.72 -6.79 -11.37
CA ARG A 19 8.10 -7.26 -11.58
C ARG A 19 8.61 -8.10 -10.41
N LEU A 20 8.19 -7.81 -9.19
CA LEU A 20 8.47 -8.64 -8.01
C LEU A 20 7.85 -10.04 -8.14
N GLY A 21 6.65 -10.14 -8.70
CA GLY A 21 5.96 -11.41 -8.96
C GLY A 21 6.54 -12.21 -10.14
N TRP A 22 7.02 -11.53 -11.18
CA TRP A 22 7.59 -12.17 -12.38
C TRP A 22 9.04 -12.60 -12.24
N SER A 23 9.81 -11.90 -11.40
CA SER A 23 11.25 -12.16 -11.29
C SER A 23 11.51 -13.49 -10.58
N LYS A 24 12.09 -14.45 -11.32
CA LYS A 24 12.60 -15.72 -10.76
C LYS A 24 13.96 -15.55 -10.07
N ASN A 25 14.71 -14.48 -10.40
CA ASN A 25 16.02 -14.17 -9.81
C ASN A 25 15.88 -13.49 -8.43
N LYS A 26 16.62 -14.00 -7.43
CA LYS A 26 16.70 -13.45 -6.06
C LYS A 26 17.13 -11.98 -6.05
N GLU A 27 18.08 -11.58 -6.89
CA GLU A 27 18.55 -10.19 -6.99
C GLU A 27 17.48 -9.26 -7.57
N GLY A 28 16.81 -9.70 -8.64
CA GLY A 28 15.70 -8.96 -9.24
C GLY A 28 14.57 -8.72 -8.23
N ARG A 29 14.21 -9.75 -7.46
CA ARG A 29 13.23 -9.64 -6.37
C ARG A 29 13.69 -8.72 -5.24
N ARG A 30 14.98 -8.72 -4.89
CA ARG A 30 15.55 -7.77 -3.90
C ARG A 30 15.48 -6.33 -4.42
N LYS A 31 15.82 -6.11 -5.70
CA LYS A 31 15.74 -4.78 -6.35
C LYS A 31 14.31 -4.26 -6.38
N ALA A 32 13.36 -5.09 -6.79
CA ALA A 32 11.95 -4.71 -6.83
C ALA A 32 11.41 -4.36 -5.43
N ARG A 33 11.71 -5.17 -4.40
CA ARG A 33 11.35 -4.86 -3.01
C ARG A 33 11.91 -3.52 -2.55
N ARG A 34 13.21 -3.26 -2.77
CA ARG A 34 13.83 -1.98 -2.41
C ARG A 34 13.14 -0.79 -3.09
N ARG A 35 12.77 -0.92 -4.36
CA ARG A 35 12.05 0.12 -5.10
C ARG A 35 10.64 0.34 -4.57
N ILE A 36 9.90 -0.72 -4.27
CA ILE A 36 8.58 -0.64 -3.64
C ILE A 36 8.68 0.12 -2.31
N TRP A 37 9.58 -0.32 -1.42
CA TRP A 37 9.73 0.31 -0.11
C TRP A 37 10.08 1.79 -0.20
N ALA A 38 11.10 2.14 -0.99
CA ALA A 38 11.49 3.53 -1.19
C ALA A 38 10.33 4.41 -1.71
N MET A 39 9.46 3.86 -2.56
CA MET A 39 8.29 4.59 -3.09
C MET A 39 7.18 4.77 -2.04
N LEU A 40 6.96 3.77 -1.18
CA LEU A 40 5.98 3.88 -0.09
C LEU A 40 6.48 4.83 1.00
N GLU A 41 7.76 4.74 1.37
CA GLU A 41 8.40 5.64 2.35
C GLU A 41 8.40 7.08 1.83
N ALA A 42 8.77 7.31 0.56
CA ALA A 42 8.69 8.65 -0.03
C ALA A 42 7.25 9.19 -0.11
N ARG A 43 6.25 8.32 -0.29
CA ARG A 43 4.84 8.72 -0.22
C ARG A 43 4.44 9.07 1.20
N TRP A 44 4.84 8.28 2.18
CA TRP A 44 4.56 8.51 3.59
C TRP A 44 5.15 9.85 4.05
N MET A 45 6.42 10.11 3.78
CA MET A 45 7.07 11.38 4.11
C MET A 45 6.43 12.60 3.44
N ARG A 46 5.77 12.43 2.29
CA ARG A 46 5.00 13.52 1.65
C ARG A 46 3.65 13.76 2.33
N LEU A 47 3.05 12.72 2.91
CA LEU A 47 1.76 12.80 3.59
C LEU A 47 1.94 13.25 5.06
N VAL A 48 3.03 12.82 5.69
CA VAL A 48 3.40 13.15 7.08
C VAL A 48 4.87 13.60 7.09
N PRO A 49 5.14 14.89 6.81
CA PRO A 49 6.52 15.41 6.74
C PRO A 49 7.29 15.37 8.06
N GLU A 50 6.57 15.32 9.19
CA GLU A 50 7.13 15.29 10.54
C GLU A 50 7.52 13.88 11.02
N ALA A 51 7.29 12.85 10.20
CA ALA A 51 7.51 11.46 10.60
C ALA A 51 9.00 11.16 10.83
N VAL A 52 9.31 10.47 11.94
CA VAL A 52 10.65 9.96 12.22
C VAL A 52 11.00 8.84 11.22
N PRO A 53 12.24 8.75 10.72
CA PRO A 53 12.64 7.73 9.74
C PRO A 53 12.39 6.28 10.19
N GLY A 54 12.51 5.99 11.50
CA GLY A 54 12.25 4.66 12.07
C GLY A 54 10.78 4.24 11.96
N ASP A 55 9.85 5.14 12.31
CA ASP A 55 8.40 4.89 12.27
C ASP A 55 7.89 4.74 10.83
N THR A 56 8.51 5.48 9.91
CA THR A 56 8.17 5.45 8.49
C THR A 56 8.34 4.05 7.88
N SER A 57 9.41 3.33 8.22
CA SER A 57 9.61 1.96 7.72
C SER A 57 8.64 0.96 8.37
N GLY A 58 8.28 1.17 9.65
CA GLY A 58 7.29 0.36 10.36
C GLY A 58 5.90 0.46 9.73
N VAL A 59 5.41 1.69 9.58
CA VAL A 59 4.07 1.98 9.03
C VAL A 59 3.95 1.50 7.60
N THR A 60 4.91 1.82 6.73
CA THR A 60 4.83 1.44 5.30
C THR A 60 4.83 -0.08 5.11
N ARG A 61 5.57 -0.83 5.93
CA ARG A 61 5.55 -2.30 5.94
C ARG A 61 4.23 -2.84 6.45
N ALA A 62 3.69 -2.29 7.53
CA ALA A 62 2.40 -2.69 8.08
C ALA A 62 1.26 -2.48 7.07
N VAL A 63 1.21 -1.30 6.44
CA VAL A 63 0.23 -0.98 5.40
C VAL A 63 0.37 -1.93 4.20
N TRP A 64 1.59 -2.19 3.74
CA TRP A 64 1.82 -3.13 2.64
C TRP A 64 1.37 -4.56 2.98
N LEU A 65 1.66 -5.04 4.19
CA LEU A 65 1.25 -6.35 4.66
C LEU A 65 -0.28 -6.45 4.73
N GLY A 66 -0.93 -5.44 5.32
CA GLY A 66 -2.40 -5.35 5.37
C GLY A 66 -3.02 -5.37 3.97
N ALA A 67 -2.47 -4.58 3.05
CA ALA A 67 -2.91 -4.55 1.66
C ALA A 67 -2.72 -5.91 0.96
N ALA A 68 -1.61 -6.61 1.23
CA ALA A 68 -1.34 -7.92 0.66
C ALA A 68 -2.31 -8.98 1.20
N LEU A 69 -2.65 -8.93 2.49
CA LEU A 69 -3.65 -9.80 3.10
C LEU A 69 -5.03 -9.52 2.52
N ALA A 70 -5.45 -8.25 2.46
CA ALA A 70 -6.72 -7.84 1.87
C ALA A 70 -6.85 -8.26 0.41
N SER A 71 -5.78 -8.14 -0.37
CA SER A 71 -5.71 -8.62 -1.76
C SER A 71 -5.89 -10.14 -1.87
N ARG A 72 -5.32 -10.92 -0.93
CA ARG A 72 -5.51 -12.38 -0.89
C ARG A 72 -6.94 -12.77 -0.53
N SER A 73 -7.58 -12.03 0.38
CA SER A 73 -8.95 -12.24 0.84
C SER A 73 -9.99 -11.41 0.09
N LEU A 74 -9.66 -10.80 -1.05
CA LEU A 74 -10.48 -9.78 -1.71
C LEU A 74 -11.96 -10.18 -1.90
N ILE A 75 -12.23 -11.46 -2.19
CA ILE A 75 -13.58 -12.00 -2.35
C ILE A 75 -14.36 -11.97 -1.02
N ARG A 76 -13.71 -12.29 0.09
CA ARG A 76 -14.30 -12.35 1.43
C ARG A 76 -14.15 -11.05 2.22
N TYR A 77 -13.40 -10.08 1.70
CA TYR A 77 -13.14 -8.84 2.41
C TYR A 77 -14.41 -7.99 2.48
N PRO A 78 -14.96 -7.73 3.69
CA PRO A 78 -16.23 -7.04 3.85
C PRO A 78 -16.07 -5.51 3.87
N LEU A 79 -14.86 -5.01 4.14
CA LEU A 79 -14.59 -3.59 4.38
C LEU A 79 -14.38 -2.75 3.09
N LEU A 80 -14.43 -3.37 1.90
CA LEU A 80 -14.27 -2.64 0.64
C LEU A 80 -15.63 -2.26 0.02
N PRO A 81 -15.79 -1.02 -0.47
CA PRO A 81 -16.98 -0.62 -1.22
C PRO A 81 -17.28 -1.59 -2.37
N ARG A 82 -18.53 -2.00 -2.54
CA ARG A 82 -18.94 -3.04 -3.53
C ARG A 82 -18.43 -2.73 -4.94
N LYS A 83 -18.57 -1.48 -5.41
CA LYS A 83 -18.11 -1.04 -6.74
C LYS A 83 -16.59 -1.18 -6.90
N LEU A 84 -15.81 -0.78 -5.88
CA LEU A 84 -14.35 -0.90 -5.90
C LEU A 84 -13.93 -2.37 -5.89
N LYS A 85 -14.54 -3.17 -5.01
CA LYS A 85 -14.30 -4.62 -4.93
C LYS A 85 -14.52 -5.31 -6.28
N SER A 86 -15.63 -5.04 -6.96
CA SER A 86 -15.91 -5.60 -8.29
C SER A 86 -14.83 -5.23 -9.32
N ARG A 87 -14.39 -3.96 -9.34
CA ARG A 87 -13.33 -3.51 -10.25
C ARG A 87 -11.99 -4.18 -9.96
N LEU A 88 -11.62 -4.32 -8.69
CA LEU A 88 -10.38 -4.99 -8.28
C LEU A 88 -10.43 -6.50 -8.60
N ILE A 89 -11.58 -7.16 -8.40
CA ILE A 89 -11.78 -8.56 -8.81
C ILE A 89 -11.65 -8.69 -10.34
N TRP A 90 -12.22 -7.75 -11.08
CA TRP A 90 -12.13 -7.76 -12.55
C TRP A 90 -10.69 -7.59 -13.02
N LEU A 91 -9.91 -6.70 -12.39
CA LEU A 91 -8.49 -6.54 -12.65
C LEU A 91 -7.69 -7.83 -12.34
N VAL A 92 -8.05 -8.54 -11.27
CA VAL A 92 -7.45 -9.85 -10.97
C VAL A 92 -7.77 -10.89 -12.03
N ARG A 93 -8.97 -10.86 -12.60
CA ARG A 93 -9.35 -11.75 -13.71
C ARG A 93 -8.61 -11.40 -14.99
N LEU A 94 -8.47 -10.10 -15.31
CA LEU A 94 -7.85 -9.63 -16.54
C LEU A 94 -6.35 -9.97 -16.62
N VAL A 95 -5.60 -9.71 -15.55
CA VAL A 95 -4.12 -9.87 -15.55
C VAL A 95 -3.68 -11.23 -15.01
N GLY A 96 -4.64 -12.05 -14.59
CA GLY A 96 -4.41 -13.34 -13.93
C GLY A 96 -4.17 -13.20 -12.43
N ARG A 97 -4.41 -14.30 -11.70
CA ARG A 97 -4.57 -14.29 -10.23
C ARG A 97 -3.37 -13.71 -9.47
N ASN A 98 -2.15 -14.09 -9.84
CA ASN A 98 -0.95 -13.67 -9.11
C ASN A 98 -0.56 -12.21 -9.41
N ASN A 99 -0.59 -11.82 -10.68
CA ASN A 99 -0.28 -10.46 -11.12
C ASN A 99 -1.34 -9.47 -10.64
N GLY A 100 -2.61 -9.85 -10.76
CA GLY A 100 -3.74 -9.12 -10.23
C GLY A 100 -3.60 -8.84 -8.74
N LYS A 101 -3.25 -9.86 -7.95
CA LYS A 101 -3.01 -9.66 -6.50
C LYS A 101 -1.90 -8.68 -6.21
N ALA A 102 -0.80 -8.70 -6.99
CA ALA A 102 0.29 -7.76 -6.83
C ALA A 102 -0.14 -6.31 -7.13
N LEU A 103 -0.92 -6.12 -8.20
CA LEU A 103 -1.49 -4.82 -8.57
C LEU A 103 -2.48 -4.29 -7.53
N VAL A 104 -3.39 -5.15 -7.07
CA VAL A 104 -4.36 -4.81 -6.02
C VAL A 104 -3.66 -4.46 -4.72
N THR A 105 -2.60 -5.19 -4.35
CA THR A 105 -1.78 -4.88 -3.16
C THR A 105 -1.17 -3.50 -3.27
N ALA A 106 -0.56 -3.17 -4.41
CA ALA A 106 0.03 -1.86 -4.65
C ALA A 106 -1.01 -0.73 -4.57
N TYR A 107 -2.17 -0.94 -5.18
CA TYR A 107 -3.27 0.03 -5.15
C TYR A 107 -3.77 0.27 -3.73
N LEU A 108 -4.09 -0.81 -3.00
CA LEU A 108 -4.60 -0.71 -1.63
C LEU A 108 -3.57 -0.09 -0.70
N ALA A 109 -2.30 -0.48 -0.78
CA ALA A 109 -1.25 0.13 0.03
C ALA A 109 -1.12 1.64 -0.25
N TRP A 110 -1.19 2.03 -1.52
CA TRP A 110 -1.13 3.44 -1.91
C TRP A 110 -2.33 4.25 -1.41
N ALA A 111 -3.53 3.70 -1.51
CA ALA A 111 -4.76 4.32 -1.03
C ALA A 111 -4.76 4.43 0.50
N TRP A 112 -4.51 3.31 1.20
CA TRP A 112 -4.56 3.26 2.66
C TRP A 112 -3.51 4.12 3.35
N MET A 113 -2.33 4.34 2.76
CA MET A 113 -1.38 5.32 3.34
C MET A 113 -1.98 6.72 3.47
N ARG A 114 -2.88 7.10 2.56
CA ARG A 114 -3.59 8.37 2.65
C ARG A 114 -4.61 8.33 3.77
N ASP A 115 -5.41 7.27 3.84
CA ASP A 115 -6.42 7.09 4.89
C ASP A 115 -5.76 7.08 6.29
N VAL A 116 -4.62 6.41 6.45
CA VAL A 116 -3.85 6.36 7.70
C VAL A 116 -3.25 7.73 8.06
N ALA A 117 -2.73 8.48 7.08
CA ALA A 117 -2.20 9.82 7.33
C ALA A 117 -3.30 10.85 7.64
N GLU A 118 -4.48 10.72 7.03
CA GLU A 118 -5.64 11.59 7.25
C GLU A 118 -6.47 11.20 8.49
N SER A 119 -6.14 10.07 9.15
CA SER A 119 -6.79 9.62 10.40
C SER A 119 -5.87 9.84 11.62
N PRO A 120 -5.63 11.09 12.07
CA PRO A 120 -4.83 11.33 13.28
C PRO A 120 -5.55 10.94 14.60
N SER A 121 -6.78 10.44 14.56
CA SER A 121 -7.66 10.34 15.74
C SER A 121 -7.73 8.97 16.45
N THR A 122 -6.64 8.20 16.55
CA THR A 122 -6.67 6.98 17.40
C THR A 122 -5.41 6.76 18.25
N ILE A 123 -4.34 7.53 18.04
CA ILE A 123 -3.13 7.42 18.90
C ILE A 123 -3.19 8.44 20.04
N GLU A 124 -3.80 9.61 19.85
CA GLU A 124 -3.98 10.60 20.92
C GLU A 124 -5.11 10.25 21.92
N ALA A 125 -6.06 9.39 21.54
CA ALA A 125 -7.13 8.95 22.46
C ALA A 125 -6.69 7.89 23.48
N HIS A 126 -5.50 7.29 23.30
CA HIS A 126 -4.95 6.29 24.23
C HIS A 126 -3.68 6.77 24.95
N ALA A 127 -3.31 8.05 24.80
CA ALA A 127 -2.20 8.69 25.50
C ALA A 127 -2.67 9.61 26.66
N SER A 128 -3.84 9.34 27.24
CA SER A 128 -4.16 9.77 28.61
C SER A 128 -4.31 8.53 29.48
N PRO A 129 -3.25 8.09 30.17
CA PRO A 129 -3.42 7.54 31.50
C PRO A 129 -3.52 8.72 32.48
N ASP A 130 -4.68 8.83 33.12
CA ASP A 130 -4.87 9.25 34.52
C ASP A 130 -4.28 10.64 34.92
N THR A 131 -5.08 11.68 35.16
CA THR A 131 -6.02 11.79 36.29
C THR A 131 -5.50 11.14 37.58
N ILE A 132 -4.51 11.76 38.24
CA ILE A 132 -4.46 11.93 39.71
C ILE A 132 -3.87 13.31 40.00
#